data_AF-X1GNZ8-F1
#
_entry.id   AF-X1GNZ8-F1
#
_cell.length_a   1.000
_cell.length_b   1.000
_cell.length_c   1.000
_cell.angle_alpha   90.00
_cell.angle_beta   90.00
_cell.angle_gamma   90.00
#
_symmetry.space_group_name_H-M   'P 1'
#
loop_
_entity.id
_entity.type
_entity.pdbx_description
1 polymer ?
#
loop_
_entity_poly.entity_id
_entity_poly.type
_entity_poly.pdbx_seq_one_letter_code
_entity_poly.pdbx_strand_id
1 'polypeptide(L)' 'MSNMSRTMELYFNQIQEQVDRCYSIAEHARQKGLDPELIVESPQAKDLAGR' A
#
# COMPACT_ATOMS: atom_id res chain seq x y z
N MET A 1 -15.13 -11.90 13.38
CA MET A 1 -14.12 -11.84 12.31
C MET A 1 -14.34 -13.04 11.42
N SER A 2 -14.57 -12.83 10.11
CA SER A 2 -14.86 -13.92 9.18
C SER A 2 -13.69 -14.91 9.16
N ASN A 3 -14.00 -16.19 9.25
CA ASN A 3 -13.01 -17.25 9.11
C ASN A 3 -12.54 -17.25 7.65
N MET A 4 -11.45 -16.52 7.37
CA MET A 4 -10.89 -16.41 6.03
C MET A 4 -10.22 -17.74 5.68
N SER A 5 -10.37 -18.23 4.45
CA SER A 5 -9.59 -19.40 4.04
C SER A 5 -8.11 -19.03 3.95
N ARG A 6 -7.22 -19.98 4.29
CA ARG A 6 -5.76 -19.77 4.20
C ARG A 6 -5.33 -19.29 2.82
N THR A 7 -5.98 -19.77 1.76
CA THR A 7 -5.71 -19.34 0.38
C THR A 7 -6.03 -17.86 0.16
N MET A 8 -7.14 -17.39 0.73
CA MET A 8 -7.55 -15.99 0.60
C MET A 8 -6.65 -15.06 1.43
N GLU A 9 -6.17 -15.50 2.60
CA GLU A 9 -5.15 -14.78 3.36
C GLU A 9 -3.85 -14.64 2.56
N LEU A 10 -3.36 -15.72 1.96
CA LEU A 10 -2.17 -15.69 1.11
C LEU A 10 -2.34 -14.76 -0.08
N TYR A 11 -3.51 -14.77 -0.72
CA TYR A 11 -3.82 -13.88 -1.84
C TYR A 11 -3.75 -12.40 -1.44
N PHE A 12 -4.39 -12.01 -0.33
CA PHE A 12 -4.33 -10.63 0.13
C PHE A 12 -2.93 -10.22 0.61
N ASN A 13 -2.18 -11.13 1.22
CA ASN A 13 -0.79 -10.88 1.61
C ASN A 13 0.10 -10.61 0.39
N GLN A 14 -0.08 -11.38 -0.69
CA GLN A 14 0.66 -11.16 -1.94
C GLN A 14 0.33 -9.79 -2.56
N ILE A 15 -0.95 -9.38 -2.55
CA ILE A 15 -1.33 -8.05 -3.02
C ILE A 15 -0.64 -6.97 -2.17
N GLN A 16 -0.71 -7.09 -0.84
CA GLN A 16 -0.10 -6.10 0.06
C GLN A 16 1.41 -5.97 -0.17
N GLU A 17 2.13 -7.09 -0.34
CA GLU A 17 3.56 -7.08 -0.64
C GLU A 17 3.89 -6.29 -1.93
N GLN A 18 3.09 -6.48 -2.99
CA GLN A 18 3.30 -5.74 -4.24
C GLN A 18 2.94 -4.26 -4.10
N VAL A 19 1.88 -3.94 -3.35
CA VAL A 19 1.50 -2.55 -3.07
C VAL A 19 2.61 -1.85 -2.28
N ASP A 20 3.13 -2.46 -1.21
CA ASP A 20 4.21 -1.91 -0.40
C ASP A 20 5.48 -1.66 -1.23
N ARG A 21 5.80 -2.57 -2.16
CA ARG A 21 6.90 -2.38 -3.12
C ARG A 21 6.69 -1.16 -4.01
N CYS A 22 5.48 -0.97 -4.54
CA CYS A 22 5.15 0.20 -5.37
C CYS A 22 5.27 1.50 -4.56
N TYR A 23 4.73 1.54 -3.34
CA TYR A 23 4.82 2.70 -2.46
C TYR A 23 6.26 3.01 -2.07
N SER A 24 7.08 2.00 -1.78
CA SER A 24 8.51 2.20 -1.52
C SER A 24 9.19 2.93 -2.68
N ILE A 25 8.99 2.47 -3.93
CA ILE A 25 9.58 3.13 -5.11
C ILE A 25 9.08 4.57 -5.24
N ALA A 26 7.77 4.79 -5.05
CA ALA A 26 7.18 6.12 -5.14
C ALA A 26 7.70 7.08 -4.06
N GLU A 27 7.85 6.63 -2.82
CA GLU A 27 8.45 7.41 -1.73
C GLU A 27 9.89 7.82 -2.06
N HIS A 28 10.72 6.88 -2.53
CA HIS A 28 12.08 7.20 -2.96
C HIS A 28 12.12 8.21 -4.13
N ALA A 29 11.10 8.20 -5.00
CA ALA A 29 10.98 9.18 -6.07
C ALA A 29 10.58 10.56 -5.53
N ARG A 30 9.58 10.63 -4.65
CA ARG A 30 9.10 11.88 -4.02
C ARG A 30 10.18 12.57 -3.20
N GLN A 31 11.01 11.80 -2.50
CA GLN A 31 12.16 12.31 -1.74
C GLN A 31 13.23 13.02 -2.60
N LYS A 32 13.19 12.87 -3.93
CA LYS A 32 14.08 13.64 -4.83
C LYS A 32 13.70 15.12 -4.95
N GLY A 33 12.53 15.52 -4.44
CA GLY A 33 12.09 16.92 -4.44
C GLY A 33 11.78 17.47 -5.84
N LEU A 34 11.40 16.60 -6.77
CA LEU A 34 11.05 16.96 -8.14
C LEU A 34 9.55 17.22 -8.33
N ASP A 35 8.75 16.76 -7.38
CA ASP A 35 7.29 16.90 -7.33
C ASP A 35 6.90 17.93 -6.24
N PRO A 36 5.65 18.44 -6.24
CA PRO A 36 5.18 19.42 -5.26
C PRO A 36 5.29 18.96 -3.80
N GLU A 37 5.18 17.65 -3.56
CA GLU A 37 5.24 17.04 -2.24
C GLU A 37 6.38 16.02 -2.13
N LEU A 38 6.97 15.92 -0.94
CA LEU A 38 8.09 15.00 -0.65
C LEU A 38 7.64 13.59 -0.24
N ILE A 39 6.34 13.36 -0.15
CA ILE A 39 5.71 12.11 0.25
C ILE A 39 4.70 11.66 -0.79
N VAL A 40 4.28 10.39 -0.75
CA VAL A 40 3.16 9.92 -1.60
C VAL A 40 1.84 10.47 -1.04
N GLU A 41 1.09 11.19 -1.88
CA GLU A 41 -0.14 11.89 -1.48
C GLU A 41 -1.39 11.01 -1.45
N SER A 42 -1.32 9.79 -1.99
CA SER A 42 -2.43 8.84 -1.98
C SER A 42 -2.19 7.82 -0.86
N PRO A 43 -2.89 7.89 0.29
CA PRO A 43 -2.69 6.92 1.37
C PRO A 43 -3.38 5.58 1.07
N GLN A 44 -2.82 4.49 1.59
CA GLN A 44 -3.47 3.18 1.54
C GLN A 44 -4.56 3.06 2.60
N ALA A 45 -5.69 2.44 2.25
CA ALA A 45 -6.79 2.16 3.16
C ALA A 45 -7.12 0.65 3.13
N LYS A 46 -7.18 0.02 4.29
CA LYS A 46 -7.48 -1.42 4.43
C LYS A 46 -8.98 -1.74 4.36
N ASP A 47 -9.79 -0.84 4.88
CA ASP A 47 -11.24 -0.98 4.96
C ASP A 47 -11.89 0.40 4.84
N LEU A 48 -13.21 0.47 5.00
CA LEU A 48 -13.95 1.72 4.90
C LEU A 48 -13.62 2.71 6.03
N ALA A 49 -13.26 2.23 7.23
CA ALA A 49 -12.93 3.11 8.35
C ALA A 49 -11.53 3.73 8.22
N GLY A 50 -10.63 3.05 7.52
CA GLY A 50 -9.31 3.56 7.18
C GLY A 50 -9.24 4.39 5.89
N ARG A 51 -10.36 4.60 5.18
CA ARG A 51 -10.43 5.56 4.07
C ARG A 51 -10.58 6.98 4.59
#